data_AF-A0A6G3TGI3-F1
#
_entry.id   AF-A0A6G3TGI3-F1
#
_cell.length_a   1.000
_cell.length_b   1.000
_cell.length_c   1.000
_cell.angle_alpha   90.00
_cell.angle_beta   90.00
_cell.angle_gamma   90.00
#
_symmetry.space_group_name_H-M   'P 1'
#
loop_
_entity.id
_entity.type
_entity.pdbx_description
1 polymer ?
#
loop_
_entity_poly.entity_id
_entity_poly.type
_entity_poly.pdbx_seq_one_letter_code
_entity_poly.pdbx_strand_id
1 'polypeptide(L)'
;MPPGLRCAVGRWEAEARILLRAEDTGGGTVVVRVGSGQRLALELDADESPSATAPRIVAVPTGGAVSALPVLPDAATWVLPDLELVRAGAIEADRLHPLVAPALVPDRAPGARLRTPDPVVGPRVVDCRGARHRIGLVDGVLAALDHDPAESRREELLAALTGTPLPCFQVIDEAHRRPQCLPDIRERLNHGDTAGALAAVEALLGPAARLRDGDLRDDLEAAALRRVAHGLFRAGLDEPAPGRLAPDPHWPREGRSRPRHATFD
;
A
#
# COMPACT_ATOMS: atom_id res chain seq x y z
N MET A 1 11.46 -15.46 28.85
CA MET A 1 10.35 -14.79 28.14
C MET A 1 9.10 -14.92 28.96
N PRO A 2 8.29 -13.85 29.13
CA PRO A 2 7.02 -13.95 29.83
C PRO A 2 6.09 -14.95 29.11
N PRO A 3 5.40 -15.86 29.83
CA PRO A 3 4.43 -16.75 29.22
C PRO A 3 3.24 -15.96 28.66
N GLY A 4 2.82 -16.24 27.43
CA GLY A 4 1.60 -15.68 26.83
C GLY A 4 1.77 -14.50 25.88
N LEU A 5 2.97 -13.94 25.75
CA LEU A 5 3.25 -12.88 24.76
C LEU A 5 3.68 -13.47 23.42
N ARG A 6 2.96 -13.13 22.33
CA ARG A 6 3.28 -13.55 20.94
C ARG A 6 4.40 -12.68 20.36
N CYS A 7 5.58 -12.78 20.95
CA CYS A 7 6.76 -12.04 20.50
C CYS A 7 7.40 -12.67 19.25
N ALA A 8 7.85 -11.84 18.31
CA ALA A 8 8.52 -12.28 17.09
C ALA A 8 10.02 -12.53 17.30
N VAL A 9 10.39 -13.32 18.32
CA VAL A 9 11.80 -13.49 18.75
C VAL A 9 12.72 -13.93 17.60
N GLY A 10 12.25 -14.82 16.72
CA GLY A 10 13.00 -15.28 15.56
C GLY A 10 13.28 -14.21 14.48
N ARG A 11 12.68 -13.02 14.57
CA ARG A 11 12.91 -11.89 13.66
C ARG A 11 13.72 -10.76 14.30
N TRP A 12 13.83 -10.72 15.62
CA TRP A 12 14.45 -9.60 16.33
C TRP A 12 15.89 -9.36 15.91
N GLU A 13 16.67 -10.42 15.68
CA GLU A 13 18.06 -10.33 15.23
C GLU A 13 18.20 -9.63 13.87
N ALA A 14 17.39 -10.04 12.90
CA ALA A 14 17.42 -9.47 11.55
C ALA A 14 17.02 -8.00 11.55
N GLU A 15 15.97 -7.64 12.31
CA GLU A 15 15.47 -6.28 12.44
C GLU A 15 16.46 -5.39 13.22
N ALA A 16 17.07 -5.91 14.29
CA ALA A 16 18.09 -5.20 15.05
C ALA A 16 19.33 -4.88 14.20
N ARG A 17 19.79 -5.80 13.34
CA ARG A 17 20.89 -5.51 12.40
C ARG A 17 20.54 -4.44 11.36
N ILE A 18 19.27 -4.32 10.95
CA ILE A 18 18.84 -3.23 10.06
C ILE A 18 18.91 -1.91 10.81
N LEU A 19 18.39 -1.87 12.04
CA LEU A 19 18.39 -0.68 12.90
C LEU A 19 19.81 -0.18 13.20
N LEU A 20 20.71 -1.07 13.64
CA LEU A 20 22.09 -0.72 13.97
C LEU A 20 22.86 -0.15 12.77
N ARG A 21 22.63 -0.69 11.57
CA ARG A 21 23.22 -0.14 10.33
C ARG A 21 22.68 1.24 9.97
N ALA A 22 21.45 1.55 10.33
CA ALA A 22 20.85 2.85 10.05
C ALA A 22 21.28 3.94 11.03
N GLU A 23 21.52 3.59 12.30
CA GLU A 23 21.92 4.55 13.34
C GLU A 23 23.44 4.77 13.45
N ASP A 24 24.25 4.11 12.61
CA ASP A 24 25.74 4.13 12.62
C ASP A 24 26.32 3.99 14.05
N THR A 25 25.61 3.25 14.89
CA THR A 25 25.98 3.06 16.28
C THR A 25 26.94 1.88 16.30
N GLY A 26 28.23 2.12 16.54
CA GLY A 26 29.27 1.07 16.62
C GLY A 26 29.09 0.05 17.76
N GLY A 27 27.89 -0.05 18.35
CA GLY A 27 27.52 -0.99 19.40
C GLY A 27 26.52 -2.04 18.92
N GLY A 28 26.64 -3.27 19.43
CA GLY A 28 25.78 -4.41 19.07
C GLY A 28 24.49 -4.55 19.87
N THR A 29 24.06 -3.54 20.64
CA THR A 29 22.95 -3.69 21.60
C THR A 29 21.71 -2.89 21.19
N VAL A 30 20.55 -3.54 21.20
CA VAL A 30 19.23 -2.94 20.91
C VAL A 30 18.26 -3.23 22.06
N VAL A 31 17.40 -2.27 22.39
CA VAL A 31 16.35 -2.43 23.40
C VAL A 31 15.03 -2.87 22.77
N VAL A 32 14.42 -3.95 23.29
CA VAL A 32 13.11 -4.46 22.86
C VAL A 32 12.04 -4.15 23.91
N ARG A 33 10.89 -3.60 23.51
CA ARG A 33 9.78 -3.22 24.41
C ARG A 33 8.65 -4.25 24.36
N VAL A 34 8.54 -5.09 25.38
CA VAL A 34 7.60 -6.23 25.42
C VAL A 34 6.30 -5.95 26.19
N GLY A 35 5.69 -4.79 25.99
CA GLY A 35 4.41 -4.41 26.62
C GLY A 35 4.58 -3.45 27.80
N SER A 36 3.73 -3.56 28.83
CA SER A 36 3.54 -2.57 29.93
C SER A 36 4.80 -2.29 30.77
N GLY A 37 5.73 -1.51 30.21
CA GLY A 37 6.97 -1.07 30.85
C GLY A 37 8.12 -2.10 30.82
N GLN A 38 7.91 -3.30 30.29
CA GLN A 38 8.96 -4.33 30.24
C GLN A 38 9.91 -4.09 29.06
N ARG A 39 11.21 -4.06 29.35
CA ARG A 39 12.25 -3.89 28.35
C ARG A 39 13.27 -5.01 28.46
N LEU A 40 13.76 -5.47 27.32
CA LEU A 40 14.82 -6.47 27.19
C LEU A 40 15.98 -5.86 26.38
N ALA A 41 17.21 -6.24 26.67
CA ALA A 41 18.35 -5.90 25.82
C ALA A 41 18.69 -7.10 24.94
N LEU A 42 18.85 -6.84 23.65
CA LEU A 42 19.31 -7.80 22.65
C LEU A 42 20.75 -7.44 22.30
N GLU A 43 21.68 -8.32 22.66
CA GLU A 43 23.09 -8.19 22.34
C GLU A 43 23.41 -9.06 21.11
N LEU A 44 23.90 -8.40 20.06
CA LEU A 44 24.36 -9.00 18.82
C LEU A 44 25.89 -8.89 18.75
N ASP A 45 26.53 -9.91 18.18
CA ASP A 45 27.96 -9.84 17.88
C ASP A 45 28.19 -8.85 16.73
N ALA A 46 29.12 -7.92 16.93
CA ALA A 46 29.30 -6.75 16.05
C ALA A 46 29.94 -7.09 14.69
N ASP A 47 30.60 -8.25 14.57
CA ASP A 47 31.57 -8.52 13.49
C ASP A 47 31.24 -9.71 12.57
N GLU A 48 30.09 -10.39 12.70
CA GLU A 48 29.80 -11.56 11.86
C GLU A 48 28.54 -11.43 10.98
N SER A 49 28.71 -11.85 9.72
CA SER A 49 27.64 -12.43 8.86
C SER A 49 26.77 -13.38 9.68
N PRO A 50 25.48 -13.63 9.34
CA PRO A 50 24.55 -14.38 10.22
C PRO A 50 25.20 -15.69 10.70
N SER A 51 25.74 -15.66 11.91
CA SER A 51 26.58 -16.73 12.45
C SER A 51 25.72 -17.60 13.35
N ALA A 52 26.14 -18.84 13.53
CA ALA A 52 25.41 -19.91 14.21
C ALA A 52 25.09 -19.64 15.70
N THR A 53 25.51 -18.50 16.24
CA THR A 53 25.28 -18.07 17.62
C THR A 53 24.03 -17.20 17.71
N ALA A 54 22.98 -17.72 18.34
CA ALA A 54 21.76 -16.97 18.60
C ALA A 54 22.04 -15.71 19.46
N PRO A 55 21.32 -14.59 19.21
CA PRO A 55 21.52 -13.36 19.95
C PRO A 55 21.20 -13.54 21.42
N ARG A 56 21.94 -12.85 22.29
CA ARG A 56 21.75 -12.94 23.73
C ARG A 56 20.66 -11.97 24.17
N ILE A 57 19.67 -12.49 24.87
CA ILE A 57 18.59 -11.70 25.44
C ILE A 57 18.86 -11.56 26.94
N VAL A 58 19.14 -10.34 27.37
CA VAL A 58 19.48 -10.02 28.76
C VAL A 58 18.49 -9.01 29.34
N ALA A 59 18.45 -8.93 30.67
CA ALA A 59 17.74 -7.84 31.34
C ALA A 59 18.41 -6.51 30.97
N VAL A 60 17.60 -5.46 30.80
CA VAL A 60 18.13 -4.13 30.48
C VAL A 60 19.06 -3.65 31.60
N PRO A 61 20.29 -3.18 31.28
CA PRO A 61 21.20 -2.63 32.28
C PRO A 61 20.55 -1.49 33.05
N THR A 62 20.62 -1.49 34.38
CA THR A 62 20.08 -0.40 35.20
C THR A 62 21.02 0.82 35.15
N GLY A 63 20.64 1.87 34.40
CA GLY A 63 21.40 3.14 34.33
C GLY A 63 21.03 4.05 33.16
N GLY A 64 21.61 5.26 33.12
CA GLY A 64 21.34 6.27 32.08
C GLY A 64 21.76 5.88 30.65
N ALA A 65 22.62 4.85 30.51
CA ALA A 65 23.08 4.32 29.22
C ALA A 65 21.97 3.68 28.37
N VAL A 66 20.85 3.26 28.97
CA VAL A 66 19.72 2.65 28.25
C VAL A 66 19.00 3.63 27.33
N SER A 67 18.98 4.92 27.70
CA SER A 67 18.29 5.94 26.90
C SER A 67 19.04 6.29 25.60
N ALA A 68 20.31 5.89 25.49
CA ALA A 68 21.15 6.13 24.33
C ALA A 68 21.19 4.93 23.36
N LEU A 69 20.56 3.80 23.72
CA LEU A 69 20.53 2.62 22.87
C LEU A 69 19.37 2.68 21.87
N PRO A 70 19.58 2.20 20.62
CA PRO A 70 18.51 2.00 19.66
C PRO A 70 17.38 1.16 20.25
N VAL A 71 16.14 1.54 19.95
CA VAL A 71 14.95 0.79 20.39
C VAL A 71 14.32 0.09 19.19
N LEU A 72 14.14 -1.22 19.31
CA LEU A 72 13.49 -2.02 18.26
C LEU A 72 12.08 -1.47 17.97
N PRO A 73 11.71 -1.30 16.68
CA PRO A 73 10.37 -0.90 16.31
C PRO A 73 9.30 -1.83 16.91
N ASP A 74 8.17 -1.26 17.32
CA ASP A 74 7.09 -2.04 17.94
C ASP A 74 6.55 -3.12 16.97
N ALA A 75 6.46 -2.79 15.68
CA ALA A 75 6.06 -3.73 14.62
C ALA A 75 7.00 -4.94 14.46
N ALA A 76 8.27 -4.83 14.87
CA ALA A 76 9.23 -5.92 14.86
C ALA A 76 9.21 -6.73 16.18
N THR A 77 8.61 -6.19 17.23
CA THR A 77 8.55 -6.84 18.55
C THR A 77 7.53 -7.98 18.57
N TRP A 78 6.39 -7.78 17.90
CA TRP A 78 5.24 -8.68 17.92
C TRP A 78 5.14 -9.53 16.65
N VAL A 79 4.53 -10.72 16.77
CA VAL A 79 4.12 -11.47 15.57
C VAL A 79 3.08 -10.65 14.81
N LEU A 80 3.28 -10.50 13.51
CA LEU A 80 2.35 -9.75 12.66
C LEU A 80 0.96 -10.41 12.68
N PRO A 81 -0.13 -9.65 12.83
CA PRO A 81 -1.49 -10.20 12.87
C PRO A 81 -1.80 -11.11 11.67
N ASP A 82 -1.43 -10.69 10.47
CA ASP A 82 -1.63 -11.46 9.24
C ASP A 82 -0.88 -12.81 9.25
N LEU A 83 0.35 -12.81 9.76
CA LEU A 83 1.15 -14.03 9.89
C LEU A 83 0.57 -14.97 10.94
N GLU A 84 0.02 -14.41 12.02
CA GLU A 84 -0.70 -15.17 13.04
C GLU A 84 -1.96 -15.84 12.48
N LEU A 85 -2.77 -15.09 11.73
CA LEU A 85 -3.99 -15.60 11.10
C LEU A 85 -3.68 -16.73 10.10
N VAL A 86 -2.63 -16.57 9.29
CA VAL A 86 -2.19 -17.62 8.35
C VAL A 86 -1.67 -18.85 9.09
N ARG A 87 -0.83 -18.69 10.12
CA ARG A 87 -0.31 -19.83 10.91
C ARG A 87 -1.41 -20.57 11.67
N ALA A 88 -2.45 -19.86 12.08
CA ALA A 88 -3.63 -20.44 12.71
C ALA A 88 -4.60 -21.09 11.70
N GLY A 89 -4.35 -20.97 10.39
CA GLY A 89 -5.26 -21.44 9.34
C GLY A 89 -6.60 -20.69 9.31
N ALA A 90 -6.69 -19.52 9.96
CA ALA A 90 -7.90 -18.71 9.98
C ALA A 90 -8.15 -18.04 8.62
N ILE A 91 -7.08 -17.77 7.88
CA ILE A 91 -7.12 -17.30 6.49
C ILE A 91 -6.06 -18.04 5.68
N GLU A 92 -6.35 -18.20 4.39
CA GLU A 92 -5.37 -18.61 3.39
C GLU A 92 -4.57 -17.41 2.90
N ALA A 93 -3.34 -17.64 2.42
CA ALA A 93 -2.45 -16.55 1.98
C ALA A 93 -2.98 -15.80 0.74
N ASP A 94 -3.90 -16.40 -0.03
CA ASP A 94 -4.60 -15.75 -1.15
C ASP A 94 -5.64 -14.70 -0.71
N ARG A 95 -6.02 -14.71 0.57
CA ARG A 95 -6.88 -13.70 1.19
C ARG A 95 -6.08 -12.50 1.73
N LEU A 96 -4.76 -12.59 1.76
CA LEU A 96 -3.89 -11.47 2.11
C LEU A 96 -3.81 -10.45 0.97
N HIS A 97 -3.45 -9.21 1.32
CA HIS A 97 -3.18 -8.19 0.32
C HIS A 97 -2.02 -8.63 -0.61
N PRO A 98 -2.07 -8.37 -1.93
CA PRO A 98 -1.04 -8.83 -2.87
C PRO A 98 0.40 -8.39 -2.56
N LEU A 99 0.57 -7.25 -1.89
CA LEU A 99 1.90 -6.80 -1.42
C LEU A 99 2.38 -7.52 -0.15
N VAL A 100 1.46 -8.06 0.64
CA VAL A 100 1.74 -8.69 1.94
C VAL A 100 1.96 -10.19 1.77
N ALA A 101 1.16 -10.84 0.93
CA ALA A 101 1.25 -12.28 0.66
C ALA A 101 2.68 -12.78 0.37
N PRO A 102 3.44 -12.21 -0.59
CA PRO A 102 4.80 -12.67 -0.89
C PRO A 102 5.81 -12.36 0.22
N ALA A 103 5.54 -11.35 1.06
CA ALA A 103 6.42 -11.00 2.18
C ALA A 103 6.28 -11.97 3.36
N LEU A 104 5.07 -12.50 3.59
CA LEU A 104 4.79 -13.41 4.70
C LEU A 104 4.92 -14.89 4.33
N VAL A 105 4.73 -15.24 3.05
CA VAL A 105 4.80 -16.63 2.56
C VAL A 105 5.64 -16.68 1.27
N PRO A 106 6.98 -16.51 1.37
CA PRO A 106 7.85 -16.39 0.20
C PRO A 106 7.92 -17.65 -0.67
N ASP A 107 7.72 -18.84 -0.09
CA ASP A 107 7.73 -20.13 -0.82
C ASP A 107 6.44 -20.39 -1.60
N ARG A 108 5.39 -19.58 -1.40
CA ARG A 108 4.16 -19.68 -2.17
C ARG A 108 4.36 -18.84 -3.42
N ALA A 109 4.49 -19.51 -4.56
CA ALA A 109 4.46 -18.86 -5.87
C ALA A 109 3.30 -17.86 -5.89
N PRO A 110 3.47 -16.64 -6.43
CA PRO A 110 2.45 -15.59 -6.40
C PRO A 110 1.11 -16.21 -6.78
N GLY A 111 0.24 -16.38 -5.78
CA GLY A 111 -1.08 -16.94 -5.99
C GLY A 111 -1.73 -16.09 -7.07
N ALA A 112 -2.27 -16.75 -8.10
CA ALA A 112 -2.90 -16.10 -9.24
C ALA A 112 -3.64 -14.86 -8.76
N ARG A 113 -3.16 -13.70 -9.23
CA ARG A 113 -3.57 -12.35 -8.84
C ARG A 113 -5.01 -12.41 -8.38
N LEU A 114 -5.26 -12.14 -7.08
CA LEU A 114 -6.60 -12.04 -6.47
C LEU A 114 -7.53 -11.56 -7.56
N ARG A 115 -8.46 -12.43 -7.98
CA ARG A 115 -9.36 -12.18 -9.09
C ARG A 115 -9.92 -10.78 -8.90
N THR A 116 -9.37 -9.81 -9.62
CA THR A 116 -10.18 -8.71 -10.16
C THR A 116 -11.42 -9.41 -10.68
N PRO A 117 -12.65 -8.95 -10.37
CA PRO A 117 -13.85 -9.51 -10.98
C PRO A 117 -13.49 -9.75 -12.44
N ASP A 118 -13.49 -11.02 -12.83
CA ASP A 118 -12.93 -11.50 -14.09
C ASP A 118 -13.31 -10.46 -15.14
N PRO A 119 -12.36 -9.78 -15.81
CA PRO A 119 -12.71 -8.98 -16.96
C PRO A 119 -13.31 -10.01 -17.91
N VAL A 120 -14.65 -10.08 -17.91
CA VAL A 120 -15.49 -11.13 -18.51
C VAL A 120 -14.72 -11.64 -19.70
N VAL A 121 -14.20 -12.87 -19.67
CA VAL A 121 -13.35 -13.39 -20.74
C VAL A 121 -14.19 -13.40 -22.02
N GLY A 122 -14.14 -12.30 -22.76
CA GLY A 122 -15.08 -12.03 -23.84
C GLY A 122 -15.42 -10.53 -23.97
N PRO A 123 -15.81 -10.10 -25.17
CA PRO A 123 -16.22 -8.72 -25.38
C PRO A 123 -17.48 -8.39 -24.57
N ARG A 124 -17.49 -7.20 -23.97
CA ARG A 124 -18.67 -6.64 -23.29
C ARG A 124 -19.76 -6.39 -24.31
N VAL A 125 -20.98 -6.83 -24.03
CA VAL A 125 -22.15 -6.61 -24.90
C VAL A 125 -22.94 -5.38 -24.46
N VAL A 126 -23.34 -4.54 -25.40
CA VAL A 126 -24.12 -3.31 -25.19
C VAL A 126 -25.25 -3.24 -26.22
N ASP A 127 -26.44 -2.83 -25.81
CA ASP A 127 -27.54 -2.56 -26.73
C ASP A 127 -27.34 -1.18 -27.38
N CYS A 128 -27.12 -1.16 -28.70
CA CYS A 128 -26.86 0.02 -29.51
C CYS A 128 -27.88 0.09 -30.65
N ARG A 129 -28.75 1.11 -30.65
CA ARG A 129 -29.81 1.30 -31.67
C ARG A 129 -30.67 0.04 -31.92
N GLY A 130 -30.96 -0.75 -30.89
CA GLY A 130 -31.79 -1.95 -30.99
C GLY A 130 -31.04 -3.22 -31.42
N ALA A 131 -29.72 -3.16 -31.61
CA ALA A 131 -28.86 -4.33 -31.87
C ALA A 131 -27.87 -4.55 -30.72
N ARG A 132 -27.41 -5.80 -30.54
CA ARG A 132 -26.39 -6.15 -29.54
C ARG A 132 -25.01 -5.97 -30.16
N HIS A 133 -24.26 -4.98 -29.68
CA HIS A 133 -22.90 -4.69 -30.12
C HIS A 133 -21.88 -5.16 -29.07
N ARG A 134 -20.66 -5.43 -29.52
CA ARG A 134 -19.54 -5.96 -28.76
C ARG A 134 -18.47 -4.88 -28.58
N ILE A 135 -17.91 -4.80 -27.39
CA ILE A 135 -16.80 -3.93 -27.03
C ILE A 135 -15.66 -4.82 -26.53
N GLY A 136 -14.47 -4.65 -27.08
CA GLY A 136 -13.31 -5.46 -26.72
C GLY A 136 -12.00 -4.75 -27.08
N LEU A 137 -10.89 -5.38 -26.72
CA LEU A 137 -9.58 -4.84 -27.05
C LEU A 137 -9.23 -5.11 -28.52
N VAL A 138 -8.84 -4.07 -29.24
CA VAL A 138 -8.25 -4.12 -30.58
C VAL A 138 -6.94 -3.35 -30.51
N ASP A 139 -5.83 -3.98 -30.92
CA ASP A 139 -4.48 -3.39 -30.88
C ASP A 139 -4.11 -2.80 -29.49
N GLY A 140 -4.60 -3.46 -28.43
CA GLY A 140 -4.32 -3.05 -27.05
C GLY A 140 -5.11 -1.83 -26.58
N VAL A 141 -6.20 -1.47 -27.25
CA VAL A 141 -7.11 -0.38 -26.85
C VAL A 141 -8.57 -0.86 -26.87
N LEU A 142 -9.36 -0.45 -25.88
CA LEU A 142 -10.79 -0.73 -25.81
C LEU A 142 -11.54 -0.05 -26.96
N ALA A 143 -12.19 -0.85 -27.81
CA ALA A 143 -12.86 -0.42 -29.03
C ALA A 143 -14.23 -1.09 -29.21
N ALA A 144 -15.12 -0.42 -29.94
CA ALA A 144 -16.40 -0.99 -30.34
C ALA A 144 -16.21 -1.83 -31.61
N LEU A 145 -16.38 -3.15 -31.50
CA LEU A 145 -16.01 -4.12 -32.55
C LEU A 145 -16.98 -4.14 -33.74
N ASP A 146 -18.21 -3.70 -33.51
CA ASP A 146 -19.30 -3.74 -34.50
C ASP A 146 -19.54 -2.37 -35.16
N HIS A 147 -18.55 -1.46 -35.11
CA HIS A 147 -18.58 -0.17 -35.79
C HIS A 147 -17.41 -0.03 -36.77
N ASP A 148 -17.68 0.53 -37.94
CA ASP A 148 -16.61 0.83 -38.90
C ASP A 148 -15.80 2.07 -38.49
N PRO A 149 -14.58 2.25 -39.00
CA PRO A 149 -13.73 3.38 -38.62
C PRO A 149 -14.29 4.77 -38.93
N ALA A 150 -15.14 4.91 -39.96
CA ALA A 150 -15.77 6.17 -40.30
C ALA A 150 -16.90 6.51 -39.33
N GLU A 151 -17.66 5.50 -38.89
CA GLU A 151 -18.61 5.66 -37.78
C GLU A 151 -17.90 6.05 -36.50
N SER A 152 -16.84 5.35 -36.12
CA SER A 152 -16.07 5.65 -34.90
C SER A 152 -15.58 7.11 -34.87
N ARG A 153 -14.97 7.58 -35.96
CA ARG A 153 -14.53 8.99 -36.06
C ARG A 153 -15.68 9.99 -35.94
N ARG A 154 -16.84 9.67 -36.50
CA ARG A 154 -18.02 10.55 -36.43
C ARG A 154 -18.54 10.65 -35.00
N GLU A 155 -18.62 9.54 -34.28
CA GLU A 155 -19.07 9.50 -32.89
C GLU A 155 -18.08 10.20 -31.96
N GLU A 156 -16.77 10.05 -32.19
CA GLU A 156 -15.73 10.80 -31.48
C GLU A 156 -15.86 12.31 -31.69
N LEU A 157 -16.07 12.75 -32.93
CA LEU A 157 -16.29 14.17 -33.25
C LEU A 157 -17.58 14.68 -32.61
N LEU A 158 -18.65 13.88 -32.63
CA LEU A 158 -19.92 14.24 -32.01
C LEU A 158 -19.74 14.48 -30.50
N ALA A 159 -19.05 13.57 -29.82
CA ALA A 159 -18.75 13.72 -28.39
C ALA A 159 -17.88 14.95 -28.09
N ALA A 160 -16.86 15.20 -28.90
CA ALA A 160 -15.98 16.38 -28.77
C ALA A 160 -16.75 17.71 -28.96
N LEU A 161 -17.78 17.69 -29.81
CA LEU A 161 -18.68 18.82 -30.07
C LEU A 161 -19.93 18.80 -29.16
N THR A 162 -19.80 18.22 -27.98
CA THR A 162 -20.83 18.13 -26.91
C THR A 162 -22.15 17.45 -27.30
N GLY A 163 -22.17 16.73 -28.43
CA GLY A 163 -23.28 15.86 -28.79
C GLY A 163 -23.27 14.54 -28.03
N THR A 164 -24.38 13.80 -28.10
CA THR A 164 -24.54 12.52 -27.41
C THR A 164 -24.11 11.37 -28.33
N PRO A 165 -22.95 10.74 -28.09
CA PRO A 165 -22.48 9.64 -28.92
C PRO A 165 -23.31 8.38 -28.70
N LEU A 166 -23.15 7.39 -29.57
CA LEU A 166 -23.84 6.10 -29.44
C LEU A 166 -23.51 5.38 -28.11
N PRO A 167 -24.43 4.51 -27.61
CA PRO A 167 -24.23 3.77 -26.36
C PRO A 167 -22.88 3.05 -26.24
N CYS A 168 -22.38 2.48 -27.34
CA CYS A 168 -21.06 1.83 -27.35
C CYS A 168 -19.93 2.79 -26.96
N PHE A 169 -19.94 4.00 -27.52
CA PHE A 169 -18.92 5.02 -27.28
C PHE A 169 -19.10 5.69 -25.91
N GLN A 170 -20.33 5.84 -25.42
CA GLN A 170 -20.59 6.28 -24.05
C GLN A 170 -20.00 5.29 -23.03
N VAL A 171 -20.20 3.99 -23.26
CA VAL A 171 -19.65 2.93 -22.40
C VAL A 171 -18.12 2.93 -22.40
N ILE A 172 -17.50 3.13 -23.57
CA ILE A 172 -16.03 3.25 -23.66
C ILE A 172 -15.55 4.51 -22.94
N ASP A 173 -16.21 5.66 -23.11
CA ASP A 173 -15.84 6.90 -22.43
C ASP A 173 -15.95 6.76 -20.91
N GLU A 174 -17.04 6.17 -20.41
CA GLU A 174 -17.23 5.91 -18.97
C GLU A 174 -16.15 4.98 -18.42
N ALA A 175 -15.75 3.95 -19.18
CA ALA A 175 -14.65 3.08 -18.77
C ALA A 175 -13.32 3.85 -18.61
N HIS A 176 -13.07 4.86 -19.45
CA HIS A 176 -11.87 5.70 -19.35
C HIS A 176 -11.93 6.72 -18.21
N ARG A 177 -13.12 7.25 -17.89
CA ARG A 177 -13.27 8.33 -16.90
C ARG A 177 -13.56 7.80 -15.51
N ARG A 178 -14.56 6.94 -15.36
CA ARG A 178 -15.06 6.46 -14.08
C ARG A 178 -15.46 4.99 -14.19
N PRO A 179 -14.50 4.07 -14.34
CA PRO A 179 -14.81 2.66 -14.47
C PRO A 179 -15.50 2.12 -13.22
N GLN A 180 -16.34 1.10 -13.39
CA GLN A 180 -17.09 0.51 -12.27
C GLN A 180 -16.17 -0.07 -11.19
N CYS A 181 -14.99 -0.58 -11.58
CA CYS A 181 -13.97 -1.09 -10.68
C CYS A 181 -13.06 0.00 -10.07
N LEU A 182 -13.37 1.29 -10.27
CA LEU A 182 -12.58 2.39 -9.72
C LEU A 182 -12.38 2.31 -8.19
N PRO A 183 -13.38 1.91 -7.38
CA PRO A 183 -13.17 1.75 -5.93
C PRO A 183 -12.05 0.75 -5.60
N ASP A 184 -11.97 -0.37 -6.32
CA ASP A 184 -10.93 -1.39 -6.10
C ASP A 184 -9.55 -0.88 -6.52
N ILE A 185 -9.48 -0.11 -7.61
CA ILE A 185 -8.25 0.55 -8.07
C ILE A 185 -7.79 1.57 -7.02
N ARG A 186 -8.69 2.41 -6.50
CA ARG A 186 -8.40 3.37 -5.43
C ARG A 186 -7.84 2.69 -4.19
N GLU A 187 -8.45 1.59 -3.77
CA GLU A 187 -8.00 0.85 -2.60
C GLU A 187 -6.56 0.34 -2.78
N ARG A 188 -6.25 -0.25 -3.94
CA ARG A 188 -4.88 -0.66 -4.27
C ARG A 188 -3.90 0.50 -4.23
N LEU A 189 -4.26 1.65 -4.81
CA LEU A 189 -3.42 2.85 -4.80
C LEU A 189 -3.20 3.39 -3.38
N ASN A 190 -4.22 3.34 -2.52
CA ASN A 190 -4.11 3.76 -1.12
C ASN A 190 -3.15 2.87 -0.32
N HIS A 191 -3.10 1.57 -0.65
CA HIS A 191 -2.15 0.61 -0.06
C HIS A 191 -0.79 0.56 -0.75
N GLY A 192 -0.55 1.40 -1.75
CA GLY A 192 0.72 1.44 -2.48
C GLY A 192 0.92 0.35 -3.54
N ASP A 193 -0.12 -0.43 -3.86
CA ASP A 193 -0.10 -1.42 -4.94
C ASP A 193 -0.34 -0.76 -6.31
N THR A 194 0.61 0.08 -6.72
CA THR A 194 0.55 0.75 -8.03
C THR A 194 0.60 -0.25 -9.17
N ALA A 195 1.40 -1.32 -9.05
CA ALA A 195 1.52 -2.33 -10.10
C ALA A 195 0.20 -3.09 -10.32
N GLY A 196 -0.48 -3.50 -9.24
CA GLY A 196 -1.78 -4.15 -9.32
C GLY A 196 -2.88 -3.20 -9.80
N ALA A 197 -2.85 -1.94 -9.39
CA ALA A 197 -3.76 -0.91 -9.90
C ALA A 197 -3.61 -0.70 -11.42
N LEU A 198 -2.37 -0.54 -11.91
CA LEU A 198 -2.10 -0.38 -13.34
C LEU A 198 -2.48 -1.65 -14.13
N ALA A 199 -2.18 -2.84 -13.61
CA ALA A 199 -2.59 -4.09 -14.25
C ALA A 199 -4.12 -4.22 -14.38
N ALA A 200 -4.88 -3.72 -13.41
CA ALA A 200 -6.35 -3.68 -13.50
C ALA A 200 -6.83 -2.69 -14.57
N VAL A 201 -6.19 -1.52 -14.68
CA VAL A 201 -6.47 -0.52 -15.72
C VAL A 201 -6.13 -1.07 -17.11
N GLU A 202 -4.96 -1.69 -17.28
CA GLU A 202 -4.52 -2.31 -18.53
C GLU A 202 -5.45 -3.47 -18.94
N ALA A 203 -5.93 -4.27 -18.00
CA ALA A 203 -6.90 -5.32 -18.29
C ALA A 203 -8.25 -4.77 -18.77
N LEU A 204 -8.65 -3.60 -18.28
CA LEU A 204 -9.91 -2.95 -18.63
C LEU A 204 -9.83 -2.18 -19.97
N LEU A 205 -8.84 -1.32 -20.11
CA LEU A 205 -8.72 -0.35 -21.22
C LEU A 205 -7.77 -0.84 -22.32
N GLY A 206 -6.90 -1.79 -21.98
CA GLY A 206 -5.80 -2.25 -22.82
C GLY A 206 -4.48 -1.52 -22.52
N PRO A 207 -3.33 -2.15 -22.82
CA PRO A 207 -2.00 -1.62 -22.51
C PRO A 207 -1.61 -0.38 -23.34
N ALA A 208 -2.26 -0.14 -24.48
CA ALA A 208 -2.00 1.02 -25.33
C ALA A 208 -3.01 2.16 -25.09
N ALA A 209 -3.91 2.02 -24.12
CA ALA A 209 -4.92 3.02 -23.83
C ALA A 209 -4.33 4.33 -23.32
N ARG A 210 -4.86 5.44 -23.82
CA ARG A 210 -4.55 6.78 -23.30
C ARG A 210 -5.65 7.18 -22.34
N LEU A 211 -5.26 7.49 -21.11
CA LEU A 211 -6.20 7.96 -20.08
C LEU A 211 -6.87 9.26 -20.54
N ARG A 212 -8.18 9.32 -20.37
CA ARG A 212 -8.98 10.54 -20.57
C ARG A 212 -9.14 11.26 -19.25
N ASP A 213 -9.53 12.52 -19.31
CA ASP A 213 -9.83 13.30 -18.10
C ASP A 213 -11.01 12.72 -17.34
N GLY A 214 -10.88 12.58 -16.02
CA GLY A 214 -11.91 12.03 -15.14
C GLY A 214 -11.30 11.37 -13.92
N ASP A 215 -12.18 10.88 -13.04
CA ASP A 215 -11.82 10.31 -11.73
C ASP A 215 -10.66 9.31 -11.78
N LEU A 216 -10.62 8.42 -12.78
CA LEU A 216 -9.55 7.43 -12.92
C LEU A 216 -8.17 8.09 -13.11
N ARG A 217 -8.10 9.10 -13.99
CA ARG A 217 -6.85 9.84 -14.22
C ARG A 217 -6.46 10.62 -12.97
N ASP A 218 -7.42 11.29 -12.34
CA ASP A 218 -7.19 12.10 -11.15
C ASP A 218 -6.67 11.25 -9.98
N ASP A 219 -7.21 10.04 -9.78
CA ASP A 219 -6.75 9.12 -8.73
C ASP A 219 -5.32 8.61 -8.97
N LEU A 220 -4.99 8.28 -10.22
CA LEU A 220 -3.65 7.85 -10.61
C LEU A 220 -2.64 8.99 -10.46
N GLU A 221 -3.01 10.20 -10.88
CA GLU A 221 -2.20 11.41 -10.70
C GLU A 221 -1.98 11.73 -9.21
N ALA A 222 -3.05 11.69 -8.41
CA ALA A 222 -2.96 11.89 -6.97
C ALA A 222 -2.07 10.82 -6.31
N ALA A 223 -2.14 9.56 -6.73
CA ALA A 223 -1.26 8.51 -6.24
C ALA A 223 0.21 8.74 -6.63
N ALA A 224 0.47 9.18 -7.86
CA ALA A 224 1.81 9.53 -8.31
C ALA A 224 2.38 10.71 -7.49
N LEU A 225 1.59 11.76 -7.26
CA LEU A 225 1.98 12.90 -6.43
C LEU A 225 2.27 12.49 -4.98
N ARG A 226 1.43 11.64 -4.37
CA ARG A 226 1.69 11.09 -3.04
C ARG A 226 3.01 10.33 -2.96
N ARG A 227 3.33 9.54 -3.99
CA ARG A 227 4.61 8.80 -4.07
C ARG A 227 5.80 9.74 -4.17
N VAL A 228 5.70 10.80 -4.98
CA VAL A 228 6.76 11.82 -5.08
C VAL A 228 6.93 12.55 -3.74
N ALA A 229 5.84 13.02 -3.14
CA ALA A 229 5.87 13.70 -1.85
C ALA A 229 6.49 12.82 -0.75
N HIS A 230 6.09 11.54 -0.69
CA HIS A 230 6.69 10.58 0.24
C HIS A 230 8.18 10.35 -0.04
N GLY A 231 8.58 10.29 -1.31
CA GLY A 231 9.98 10.18 -1.72
C GLY A 231 10.82 11.41 -1.30
N LEU A 232 10.28 12.61 -1.47
CA LEU A 232 10.91 13.85 -1.01
C LEU A 232 11.08 13.85 0.50
N PHE A 233 10.03 13.50 1.26
CA PHE A 233 10.10 13.34 2.72
C PHE A 233 11.18 12.33 3.13
N ARG A 234 11.21 11.15 2.50
CA ARG A 234 12.21 10.11 2.79
C ARG A 234 13.64 10.55 2.47
N ALA A 235 13.82 11.50 1.56
CA ALA A 235 15.11 12.08 1.21
C ALA A 235 15.46 13.33 2.03
N GLY A 236 14.57 13.79 2.93
CA GLY A 236 14.74 15.06 3.67
C GLY A 236 14.63 16.30 2.78
N LEU A 237 13.98 16.18 1.62
CA LEU A 237 13.81 17.23 0.62
C LEU A 237 12.42 17.89 0.67
N ASP A 238 11.61 17.55 1.68
CA ASP A 238 10.29 18.15 1.89
C ASP A 238 10.31 19.35 2.84
N GLU A 239 11.46 19.67 3.45
CA GLU A 239 11.60 20.89 4.24
C GLU A 239 11.49 22.13 3.34
N PRO A 240 10.62 23.10 3.69
CA PRO A 240 10.59 24.38 3.01
C PRO A 240 11.96 25.04 3.16
N ALA A 241 12.45 25.67 2.08
CA ALA A 241 13.68 26.46 2.12
C ALA A 241 13.69 27.39 3.35
N PRO A 242 14.79 27.44 4.13
CA PRO A 242 14.86 28.26 5.34
C PRO A 242 14.57 29.73 4.97
N GLY A 243 13.41 30.23 5.38
CA GLY A 243 12.95 31.59 5.06
C GLY A 243 11.46 31.74 4.72
N ARG A 244 10.71 30.66 4.54
CA ARG A 244 9.23 30.72 4.46
C ARG A 244 8.59 29.99 5.63
N LEU A 245 8.65 30.61 6.80
CA LEU A 245 7.66 30.36 7.85
C LEU A 245 6.33 30.89 7.33
N ALA A 246 5.49 30.03 6.75
CA ALA A 246 4.07 30.33 6.65
C ALA A 246 3.55 30.50 8.09
N PRO A 247 2.70 31.50 8.39
CA PRO A 247 2.08 31.58 9.69
C PRO A 247 1.29 30.29 9.91
N ASP A 248 1.63 29.58 10.98
CA ASP A 248 0.80 28.51 11.53
C ASP A 248 -0.62 29.07 11.70
N PRO A 249 -1.65 28.54 11.01
CA PRO A 249 -3.02 28.86 11.34
C PRO A 249 -3.29 28.17 12.67
N HIS A 250 -2.93 28.87 13.74
CA HIS A 250 -3.22 28.54 15.12
C HIS A 250 -4.67 28.08 15.21
N TRP A 251 -4.88 26.76 15.26
CA TRP A 251 -6.11 26.20 15.78
C TRP A 251 -6.12 26.56 17.27
N PRO A 252 -7.14 27.28 17.78
CA PRO A 252 -7.23 27.53 19.20
C PRO A 252 -7.30 26.17 19.90
N ARG A 253 -6.25 25.84 20.67
CA ARG A 253 -6.32 24.78 21.67
C ARG A 253 -7.27 25.26 22.75
N GLU A 254 -8.56 24.98 22.60
CA GLU A 254 -9.47 24.97 23.75
C GLU A 254 -8.99 23.87 24.71
N GLY A 255 -8.30 24.32 25.76
CA GLY A 255 -7.90 23.48 26.86
C GLY A 255 -9.12 22.87 27.53
N ARG A 256 -9.27 21.55 27.41
CA ARG A 256 -9.97 20.74 28.41
C ARG A 256 -8.95 19.88 29.13
N SER A 257 -8.38 20.45 30.18
CA SER A 257 -7.83 19.70 31.31
C SER A 257 -8.96 18.86 31.90
N ARG A 258 -9.00 17.56 31.60
CA ARG A 258 -9.82 16.61 32.37
C ARG A 258 -8.96 16.10 33.53
N PRO A 259 -9.26 16.46 34.80
CA PRO A 259 -8.62 15.80 35.92
C PRO A 259 -9.15 14.35 36.00
N ARG A 260 -8.24 13.38 36.10
CA ARG A 260 -8.58 12.01 36.44
C ARG A 260 -8.79 11.95 37.95
N HIS A 261 -10.04 11.82 38.39
CA HIS A 261 -10.31 11.42 39.76
C HIS A 261 -9.99 9.93 39.89
N ALA A 262 -8.96 9.62 40.68
CA ALA A 262 -8.78 8.30 41.26
C ALA A 262 -9.69 8.21 42.48
N THR A 263 -10.66 7.32 42.45
CA THR A 263 -11.34 6.82 43.65
C THR A 263 -10.71 5.48 44.01
N PHE A 264 -10.10 5.44 45.18
CA PHE A 264 -9.83 4.22 45.92
C PHE A 264 -11.15 3.67 46.44
N ASP A 265 -11.36 2.37 46.28
CA ASP A 265 -11.97 1.45 47.26
C ASP A 265 -11.32 0.08 47.09
#